data_AF-A0A1F5RT14-F1
#
_entry.id   AF-A0A1F5RT14-F1
#
_cell.length_a   1.000
_cell.length_b   1.000
_cell.length_c   1.000
_cell.angle_alpha   90.00
_cell.angle_beta   90.00
_cell.angle_gamma   90.00
#
_symmetry.space_group_name_H-M   'P 1'
#
loop_
_entity.id
_entity.type
_entity.pdbx_description
1 polymer ?
#
loop_
_entity_poly.entity_id
_entity_poly.type
_entity_poly.pdbx_seq_one_letter_code
_entity_poly.pdbx_strand_id
1 'polypeptide(L)'
;MKTLHWLALAPMLLGVTLIAGCLDSGSSLSTDGCNFQGLRDATNAAASLSASDRQDLMKRIDYAEKKFREGRHPDATKYLGDFRNKVVALRDASRPKIGPEDAATLLSLVDLNIGCVQTFVPAP
;
A
#
# COMPACT_ATOMS: atom_id res chain seq x y z
N MET A 1 2.03 -18.80 -64.69
CA MET A 1 2.70 -17.49 -64.83
C MET A 1 1.65 -16.39 -64.73
N LYS A 2 1.93 -15.36 -63.90
CA LYS A 2 1.26 -14.06 -63.75
C LYS A 2 -0.12 -14.00 -63.09
N THR A 3 -0.32 -12.86 -62.43
CA THR A 3 -0.98 -12.59 -61.16
C THR A 3 -1.98 -11.43 -61.28
N LEU A 4 -2.86 -11.33 -60.27
CA LEU A 4 -3.71 -10.18 -59.84
C LEU A 4 -4.99 -9.91 -60.69
N HIS A 5 -6.18 -9.64 -60.13
CA HIS A 5 -6.48 -8.69 -59.06
C HIS A 5 -7.78 -8.97 -58.26
N TRP A 6 -7.72 -8.78 -56.94
CA TRP A 6 -8.62 -8.05 -56.02
C TRP A 6 -10.15 -8.22 -56.08
N LEU A 7 -10.74 -8.65 -54.95
CA LEU A 7 -11.91 -7.98 -54.32
C LEU A 7 -12.07 -8.42 -52.86
N ALA A 8 -12.39 -7.44 -52.03
CA ALA A 8 -12.40 -7.43 -50.58
C ALA A 8 -13.47 -8.34 -49.94
N LEU A 9 -13.19 -8.80 -48.72
CA LEU A 9 -14.17 -8.90 -47.63
C LEU A 9 -13.42 -9.16 -46.32
N ALA A 10 -13.29 -8.10 -45.53
CA ALA A 10 -12.98 -8.19 -44.11
C ALA A 10 -14.28 -8.50 -43.35
N PRO A 11 -14.30 -9.49 -42.46
CA PRO A 11 -15.14 -9.47 -41.28
C PRO A 11 -14.29 -9.05 -40.08
N MET A 12 -14.67 -7.93 -39.50
CA MET A 12 -14.28 -7.47 -38.18
C MET A 12 -14.33 -8.63 -37.17
N LEU A 13 -13.18 -9.03 -36.65
CA LEU A 13 -13.11 -9.67 -35.34
C LEU A 13 -12.72 -8.60 -34.33
N LEU A 14 -13.75 -7.96 -33.80
CA LEU A 14 -13.78 -7.34 -32.48
C LEU A 14 -13.48 -8.44 -31.44
N GLY A 15 -12.21 -8.80 -31.34
CA GLY A 15 -11.67 -9.50 -30.19
C GLY A 15 -10.97 -8.46 -29.35
N VAL A 16 -11.71 -7.86 -28.41
CA VAL A 16 -11.16 -7.12 -27.28
C VAL A 16 -10.06 -8.01 -26.70
N THR A 17 -8.81 -7.67 -26.99
CA THR A 17 -7.69 -8.13 -26.19
C THR A 17 -8.00 -7.59 -24.81
N LEU A 18 -8.56 -8.45 -23.95
CA LEU A 18 -8.44 -8.30 -22.53
C LEU A 18 -6.95 -8.14 -22.31
N ILE A 19 -6.55 -6.89 -22.13
CA ILE A 19 -5.41 -6.55 -21.31
C ILE A 19 -5.85 -7.07 -19.94
N ALA A 20 -5.65 -8.36 -19.72
CA ALA A 20 -5.33 -8.87 -18.41
C ALA A 20 -3.99 -8.20 -18.07
N GLY A 21 -4.06 -6.90 -17.77
CA GLY A 21 -3.24 -6.35 -16.72
C GLY A 21 -3.62 -7.21 -15.54
N CYS A 22 -2.87 -8.28 -15.35
CA CYS A 22 -2.66 -8.84 -14.04
C CYS A 22 -2.35 -7.62 -13.20
N LEU A 23 -3.36 -7.17 -12.45
CA LEU A 23 -3.19 -6.34 -11.30
C LEU A 23 -2.19 -7.15 -10.48
N ASP A 24 -0.91 -6.83 -10.61
CA ASP A 24 0.11 -7.29 -9.71
C ASP A 24 -0.23 -6.59 -8.38
N SER A 25 -1.23 -7.17 -7.70
CA SER A 25 -1.47 -6.96 -6.28
C SER A 25 -0.45 -7.78 -5.48
N GLY A 26 0.71 -8.05 -6.07
CA GLY A 26 1.97 -8.27 -5.39
C GLY A 26 2.40 -6.95 -4.75
N SER A 27 1.61 -6.48 -3.78
CA SER A 27 2.23 -5.85 -2.62
C SER A 27 3.27 -6.86 -2.18
N SER A 28 4.54 -6.58 -2.46
CA SER A 28 5.64 -7.46 -2.13
C SER A 28 5.57 -7.70 -0.63
N LEU A 29 4.92 -8.80 -0.25
CA LEU A 29 5.27 -9.55 0.93
C LEU A 29 6.73 -9.88 0.67
N SER A 30 7.61 -9.01 1.17
CA SER A 30 9.01 -9.35 1.28
C SER A 30 9.01 -10.74 1.91
N THR A 31 9.73 -11.66 1.28
CA THR A 31 9.83 -13.07 1.69
C THR A 31 10.29 -13.27 3.15
N ASP A 32 10.56 -12.17 3.87
CA ASP A 32 11.03 -12.07 5.25
C ASP A 32 10.06 -11.39 6.25
N GLY A 33 8.81 -11.02 5.89
CA GLY A 33 7.84 -10.50 6.87
C GLY A 33 6.71 -9.59 6.34
N CYS A 34 6.21 -8.70 7.21
CA CYS A 34 5.14 -7.74 6.89
C CYS A 34 5.61 -6.59 5.98
N ASN A 35 4.70 -6.00 5.19
CA ASN A 35 5.01 -4.97 4.19
C ASN A 35 5.26 -3.57 4.80
N PHE A 36 6.31 -3.45 5.62
CA PHE A 36 6.75 -2.17 6.19
C PHE A 36 7.29 -1.22 5.10
N GLN A 37 7.94 -1.75 4.06
CA GLN A 37 8.50 -0.93 2.98
C GLN A 37 7.41 -0.22 2.17
N GLY A 38 6.35 -0.93 1.78
CA GLY A 38 5.21 -0.32 1.08
C GLY A 38 4.52 0.76 1.91
N LEU A 39 4.44 0.58 3.24
CA LEU A 39 3.93 1.62 4.13
C LEU A 39 4.83 2.86 4.15
N ARG A 40 6.16 2.70 4.12
CA ARG A 40 7.12 3.82 3.98
C ARG A 40 6.94 4.52 2.63
N ASP A 41 6.90 3.77 1.54
CA ASP A 41 6.80 4.33 0.20
C ASP A 41 5.53 5.15 0.04
N ALA A 42 4.39 4.65 0.52
CA ALA A 42 3.13 5.39 0.54
C ALA A 42 3.21 6.65 1.44
N THR A 43 3.86 6.56 2.60
CA THR A 43 4.04 7.73 3.50
C THR A 43 4.93 8.80 2.87
N ASN A 44 5.93 8.41 2.07
CA ASN A 44 6.75 9.35 1.29
C ASN A 44 5.98 9.96 0.11
N ALA A 45 5.14 9.17 -0.55
CA ALA A 45 4.35 9.59 -1.71
C ALA A 45 3.20 10.54 -1.35
N ALA A 46 2.71 10.52 -0.10
CA ALA A 46 1.66 11.42 0.38
C ALA A 46 2.10 12.89 0.29
N ALA A 47 1.69 13.55 -0.80
CA ALA A 47 2.15 14.88 -1.21
C ALA A 47 1.67 15.98 -0.26
N SER A 48 0.51 15.77 0.35
CA SER A 48 -0.16 16.70 1.25
C SER A 48 0.45 16.74 2.66
N LEU A 49 1.26 15.75 3.04
CA LEU A 49 1.91 15.71 4.35
C LEU A 49 2.99 16.78 4.48
N SER A 50 2.97 17.48 5.61
CA SER A 50 4.10 18.31 6.02
C SER A 50 5.34 17.43 6.24
N ALA A 51 6.54 18.00 6.07
CA ALA A 51 7.78 17.28 6.34
C ALA A 51 7.85 16.76 7.79
N SER A 52 7.33 17.53 8.75
CA SER A 52 7.29 17.14 10.16
C SER A 52 6.33 15.97 10.41
N ASP A 53 5.11 16.01 9.86
CA ASP A 53 4.15 14.92 10.02
C ASP A 53 4.63 13.65 9.31
N ARG A 54 5.26 13.78 8.14
CA ARG A 54 5.90 12.66 7.44
C ARG A 54 6.98 12.02 8.30
N GLN A 55 7.90 12.80 8.87
CA GLN A 55 8.94 12.27 9.75
C GLN A 55 8.37 11.60 11.01
N ASP A 56 7.31 12.16 11.58
CA ASP A 56 6.61 11.60 12.74
C ASP A 56 5.99 10.23 12.43
N LEU A 57 5.36 10.10 11.26
CA LEU A 57 4.82 8.84 10.76
C LEU A 57 5.94 7.82 10.45
N MET A 58 7.02 8.23 9.78
CA MET A 58 8.15 7.36 9.48
C MET A 58 8.79 6.76 10.74
N LYS A 59 8.98 7.56 11.79
CA LYS A 59 9.51 7.08 13.07
C LYS A 59 8.67 5.95 13.66
N ARG A 60 7.34 5.99 13.50
CA ARG A 60 6.44 4.93 13.97
C ARG A 60 6.58 3.66 13.15
N ILE A 61 6.75 3.78 11.83
CA ILE A 61 7.04 2.62 10.97
C ILE A 61 8.37 1.98 11.40
N ASP A 62 9.42 2.78 11.61
CA ASP A 62 10.73 2.29 12.03
C ASP A 62 10.71 1.61 13.40
N TYR A 63 9.98 2.18 14.37
CA TYR A 63 9.80 1.55 15.66
C TYR A 63 8.98 0.26 15.57
N ALA A 64 7.91 0.24 14.75
CA ALA A 64 7.12 -0.95 14.54
C ALA A 64 7.95 -2.08 13.92
N GLU A 65 8.68 -1.81 12.84
CA GLU A 65 9.52 -2.79 12.17
C GLU A 65 10.68 -3.26 13.05
N LYS A 66 11.30 -2.36 13.82
CA LYS A 66 12.30 -2.74 14.82
C LYS A 66 11.73 -3.72 15.83
N LYS A 67 10.56 -3.43 16.40
CA LYS A 67 9.90 -4.32 17.37
C LYS A 67 9.49 -5.65 16.76
N PHE A 68 9.03 -5.63 15.51
CA PHE A 68 8.71 -6.85 14.77
C PHE A 68 9.94 -7.76 14.62
N ARG A 69 11.08 -7.19 14.20
CA ARG A 69 12.36 -7.90 14.07
C ARG A 69 12.92 -8.41 15.40
N GLU A 70 12.59 -7.74 16.51
CA GLU A 70 12.92 -8.17 17.88
C GLU A 70 12.01 -9.30 18.40
N GLY A 71 11.03 -9.80 17.62
CA GLY A 71 10.03 -10.76 18.07
C GLY A 71 8.95 -10.16 19.00
N ARG A 72 8.95 -8.84 19.17
CA ARG A 72 8.03 -8.10 20.05
C ARG A 72 6.79 -7.68 19.28
N HIS A 73 6.04 -8.65 18.77
CA HIS A 73 4.88 -8.42 17.89
C HIS A 73 3.75 -7.58 18.53
N PRO A 74 3.43 -7.69 19.84
CA PRO A 74 2.47 -6.77 20.47
C PRO A 74 2.93 -5.31 20.46
N ASP A 75 4.22 -5.05 20.68
CA ASP A 75 4.77 -3.69 20.62
C ASP A 75 4.81 -3.14 19.20
N ALA A 76 5.12 -3.99 18.21
CA ALA A 76 5.05 -3.63 16.80
C ALA A 76 3.62 -3.22 16.41
N THR A 77 2.62 -4.00 16.83
CA THR A 77 1.20 -3.70 16.64
C THR A 77 0.82 -2.36 17.27
N LYS A 78 1.33 -2.07 18.48
CA LYS A 78 1.09 -0.79 19.15
C LYS A 78 1.60 0.40 18.33
N TYR A 79 2.84 0.34 17.82
CA TYR A 79 3.39 1.43 17.01
C TYR A 79 2.65 1.63 15.67
N LEU A 80 2.17 0.54 15.04
CA LEU A 80 1.30 0.63 13.87
C LEU A 80 -0.08 1.24 14.23
N GLY A 81 -0.63 0.91 15.40
CA GLY A 81 -1.84 1.55 15.92
C GLY A 81 -1.65 3.05 16.15
N ASP A 82 -0.50 3.46 16.70
CA ASP A 82 -0.15 4.87 16.88
C ASP A 82 0.01 5.60 15.54
N PHE A 83 0.54 4.93 14.51
CA PHE A 83 0.58 5.45 13.14
C PHE A 83 -0.84 5.67 12.61
N ARG A 84 -1.71 4.67 12.72
CA ARG A 84 -3.10 4.73 12.28
C ARG A 84 -3.85 5.89 12.92
N ASN A 85 -3.74 6.02 14.25
CA ASN A 85 -4.37 7.09 15.01
C ASN A 85 -3.87 8.48 14.59
N LYS A 86 -2.58 8.62 14.29
CA LYS A 86 -2.01 9.87 13.78
C LYS A 86 -2.58 10.21 12.40
N VAL A 87 -2.69 9.25 11.48
CA VAL A 87 -3.30 9.49 10.15
C VAL A 87 -4.77 9.93 10.29
N VAL A 88 -5.55 9.27 11.16
CA VAL A 88 -6.93 9.68 11.48
C VAL A 88 -6.97 11.12 11.99
N ALA A 89 -6.10 11.48 12.95
CA ALA A 89 -6.06 12.82 13.51
C ALA A 89 -5.66 13.89 12.47
N LEU A 90 -4.78 13.56 11.52
CA LEU A 90 -4.40 14.46 10.42
C LEU A 90 -5.55 14.67 9.43
N ARG A 91 -6.32 13.62 9.16
CA ARG A 91 -7.49 13.64 8.28
C ARG A 91 -8.65 14.43 8.90
N ASP A 92 -8.92 14.21 10.18
CA ASP A 92 -10.09 14.74 10.90
C ASP A 92 -9.84 16.10 11.58
N ALA A 93 -8.65 16.69 11.40
CA ALA A 93 -8.36 18.03 11.88
C ALA A 93 -9.30 19.07 11.25
N SER A 94 -9.62 20.14 11.99
CA SER A 94 -10.49 21.24 11.51
C SER A 94 -10.01 21.87 10.20
N ARG A 95 -8.71 21.78 9.93
CA ARG A 95 -8.09 21.96 8.62
C ARG A 95 -7.31 20.68 8.31
N PRO A 96 -7.80 19.81 7.41
CA PRO A 96 -7.14 18.55 7.10
C PRO A 96 -5.68 18.77 6.67
N LYS A 97 -4.79 17.96 7.22
CA LYS A 97 -3.33 18.02 6.99
C LYS A 97 -2.82 16.89 6.09
N ILE A 98 -3.74 16.10 5.56
CA ILE A 98 -3.51 15.03 4.61
C ILE A 98 -4.74 14.97 3.68
N GLY A 99 -4.51 14.68 2.41
CA GLY A 99 -5.56 14.47 1.42
C GLY A 99 -6.37 13.21 1.72
N PRO A 100 -7.65 13.15 1.33
CA PRO A 100 -8.51 12.01 1.63
C PRO A 100 -8.01 10.70 0.99
N GLU A 101 -7.46 10.76 -0.23
CA GLU A 101 -6.90 9.61 -0.95
C GLU A 101 -5.61 9.09 -0.28
N ASP A 102 -4.70 10.00 0.07
CA ASP A 102 -3.49 9.69 0.83
C ASP A 102 -3.86 9.04 2.17
N ALA A 103 -4.81 9.63 2.91
CA ALA A 103 -5.26 9.11 4.20
C ALA A 103 -5.89 7.72 4.06
N ALA A 104 -6.77 7.50 3.07
CA ALA A 104 -7.36 6.19 2.82
C ALA A 104 -6.31 5.14 2.48
N THR A 105 -5.33 5.49 1.65
CA THR A 105 -4.21 4.61 1.28
C THR A 105 -3.38 4.22 2.50
N LEU A 106 -2.96 5.20 3.30
CA LEU A 106 -2.16 4.95 4.51
C LEU A 106 -2.92 4.12 5.55
N LEU A 107 -4.23 4.37 5.71
CA LEU A 107 -5.08 3.60 6.62
C LEU A 107 -5.25 2.16 6.16
N SER A 108 -5.47 1.93 4.87
CA SER A 108 -5.56 0.57 4.32
C SER A 108 -4.24 -0.20 4.49
N LEU A 109 -3.10 0.43 4.19
CA LEU A 109 -1.79 -0.22 4.28
C LEU A 109 -1.36 -0.49 5.72
N VAL A 110 -1.66 0.41 6.66
CA VAL A 110 -1.35 0.16 8.08
C VAL A 110 -2.25 -0.94 8.65
N ASP A 111 -3.52 -1.01 8.27
CA ASP A 111 -4.43 -2.07 8.72
C ASP A 111 -3.98 -3.45 8.20
N LEU A 112 -3.50 -3.53 6.94
CA LEU A 112 -2.86 -4.75 6.40
C LEU A 112 -1.60 -5.14 7.17
N ASN A 113 -0.75 -4.16 7.52
CA ASN A 113 0.45 -4.42 8.32
C ASN A 113 0.12 -4.88 9.74
N ILE A 114 -0.89 -4.28 10.38
CA ILE A 114 -1.38 -4.71 11.71
C ILE A 114 -1.84 -6.17 11.64
N GLY A 115 -2.70 -6.50 10.66
CA GLY A 115 -3.18 -7.86 10.47
C GLY A 115 -2.03 -8.85 10.25
N CYS A 116 -1.05 -8.48 9.43
CA CYS A 116 0.14 -9.29 9.23
C CYS A 116 0.93 -9.51 10.53
N VAL A 117 1.25 -8.46 11.30
CA VAL A 117 2.02 -8.58 12.54
C VAL A 117 1.30 -9.46 13.55
N GLN A 118 -0.03 -9.36 13.61
CA GLN A 118 -0.85 -10.18 14.51
C GLN A 118 -0.79 -11.68 14.21
N THR A 119 -0.49 -12.10 12.97
CA THR A 119 -0.29 -13.54 12.65
C THR A 119 0.91 -14.16 13.38
N PHE A 120 1.83 -13.35 13.90
CA PHE A 120 3.01 -13.79 14.66
C PHE A 120 2.81 -13.74 16.17
N VAL A 121 1.69 -13.20 16.66
CA VAL A 121 1.39 -13.19 18.10
C VAL A 121 0.90 -14.60 18.48
N PRO A 122 1.56 -15.30 19.43
CA PRO A 122 1.09 -16.60 19.89
C PRO A 122 -0.34 -16.52 20.43
N ALA A 123 -1.16 -17.52 20.13
CA ALA A 123 -2.46 -17.64 20.77
C ALA A 123 -2.26 -17.78 22.30
N PRO A 124 -3.13 -17.14 23.12
CA PRO A 124 -3.03 -17.21 24.58
C PRO A 124 -3.18 -18.63 25.13
#